data_AF-G4TB04-F1
#
_entry.id   AF-G4TB04-F1
#
_cell.length_a   1.000
_cell.length_b   1.000
_cell.length_c   1.000
_cell.angle_alpha   90.00
_cell.angle_beta   90.00
_cell.angle_gamma   90.00
#
_symmetry.space_group_name_H-M   'P 1'
#
loop_
_entity.id
_entity.type
_entity.pdbx_description
1 polymer ?
#
loop_
_entity_poly.entity_id
_entity_poly.type
_entity_poly.pdbx_seq_one_letter_code
_entity_poly.pdbx_strand_id
1 'polypeptide(L)'
;MPMDLFEAHLRFSKLLKRLDATQGSIQQVVAFALEYHSTCGEDFWETVLQECRTVRASVGSTNMRINLLYFLDSLCEASAQSASNQRSKPSSSTKPVGPGLYYVNLLQKDLSSIIEWVVPESRDGLINVQSAMQAKNWRMKRILDPKKVEAVIASLQERRASIQAINAQNPSNGIKSSHERISRSQAMRRIEEDRERHKLLRERRWVQQVDRSDSTQPTLAVLLPNSLPPIAVSKSMPPTPSDAMDTDETARAGSDSRPQNSPQLAIDIEFENAWETTSDWNEDDIDAVYEEYMLCFPGTAPKKPLP
;
A
#
# COMPACT_ATOMS: atom_id res chain seq x y z
N MET A 1 -11.76 29.97 -9.90
CA MET A 1 -13.23 30.10 -9.91
C MET A 1 -13.80 28.85 -9.27
N PRO A 2 -14.77 28.93 -8.35
CA PRO A 2 -15.45 27.74 -7.87
C PRO A 2 -16.09 27.03 -9.06
N MET A 3 -15.78 25.75 -9.26
CA MET A 3 -16.40 24.93 -10.30
C MET A 3 -17.87 24.75 -9.95
N ASP A 4 -18.75 24.88 -10.93
CA ASP A 4 -20.18 24.64 -10.74
C ASP A 4 -20.44 23.16 -10.38
N LEU A 5 -21.46 22.90 -9.56
CA LEU A 5 -21.77 21.57 -9.02
C LEU A 5 -22.10 20.57 -10.14
N PHE A 6 -22.91 21.00 -11.13
CA PHE A 6 -23.27 20.14 -12.26
C PHE A 6 -22.06 19.85 -13.14
N GLU A 7 -21.22 20.86 -13.40
CA GLU A 7 -19.99 20.69 -14.14
C GLU A 7 -19.01 19.74 -13.43
N ALA A 8 -18.87 19.88 -12.12
CA ALA A 8 -18.04 19.02 -11.28
C ALA A 8 -18.52 17.56 -11.33
N HIS A 9 -19.83 17.32 -11.15
CA HIS A 9 -20.44 16.01 -11.27
C HIS A 9 -20.17 15.37 -12.64
N LEU A 10 -20.41 16.13 -13.71
CA LEU A 10 -20.24 15.64 -15.09
C LEU A 10 -18.78 15.29 -15.39
N ARG A 11 -17.84 16.12 -14.95
CA ARG A 11 -16.39 15.88 -15.12
C ARG A 11 -15.96 14.66 -14.30
N PHE A 12 -16.35 14.59 -13.04
CA PHE A 12 -16.03 13.48 -12.16
C PHE A 12 -16.58 12.14 -12.69
N SER A 13 -17.86 12.10 -13.08
CA SER A 13 -18.50 10.92 -13.66
C SER A 13 -17.78 10.44 -14.94
N LYS A 14 -17.36 11.37 -15.80
CA LYS A 14 -16.59 11.04 -17.01
C LYS A 14 -15.22 10.44 -16.69
N LEU A 15 -14.51 10.98 -15.70
CA LEU A 15 -13.23 10.43 -15.27
C LEU A 15 -13.42 9.04 -14.66
N LEU A 16 -14.39 8.91 -13.76
CA LEU A 16 -14.67 7.65 -13.07
C LEU A 16 -15.08 6.54 -14.03
N LYS A 17 -15.90 6.81 -15.06
CA LYS A 17 -16.31 5.82 -16.08
C LYS A 17 -15.20 5.39 -17.03
N ARG A 18 -14.11 6.17 -17.10
CA ARG A 18 -12.94 5.88 -17.93
C ARG A 18 -11.76 5.31 -17.13
N LEU A 19 -12.00 4.99 -15.86
CA LEU A 19 -10.98 4.47 -14.97
C LEU A 19 -10.39 3.16 -15.49
N ASP A 20 -9.06 3.10 -15.52
CA ASP A 20 -8.28 1.92 -15.89
C ASP A 20 -7.25 1.62 -14.79
N ALA A 21 -6.43 0.59 -15.01
CA ALA A 21 -5.41 0.17 -14.04
C ALA A 21 -4.17 1.08 -13.98
N THR A 22 -4.06 2.07 -14.88
CA THR A 22 -2.88 2.93 -14.94
C THR A 22 -2.85 3.88 -13.74
N GLN A 23 -1.64 4.16 -13.25
CA GLN A 23 -1.47 5.12 -12.15
C GLN A 23 -1.98 6.51 -12.54
N GLY A 24 -1.78 6.94 -13.79
CA GLY A 24 -2.25 8.25 -14.27
C GLY A 24 -3.77 8.40 -14.19
N SER A 25 -4.53 7.38 -14.65
CA SER A 25 -5.99 7.39 -14.60
C SER A 25 -6.50 7.46 -13.15
N ILE A 26 -5.95 6.63 -12.27
CA ILE A 26 -6.31 6.62 -10.84
C ILE A 26 -5.98 7.97 -10.18
N GLN A 27 -4.76 8.47 -10.33
CA GLN A 27 -4.31 9.71 -9.68
C GLN A 27 -5.07 10.93 -10.20
N GLN A 28 -5.49 10.95 -11.47
CA GLN A 28 -6.31 12.02 -12.01
C GLN A 28 -7.66 12.11 -11.30
N VAL A 29 -8.34 10.98 -11.08
CA VAL A 29 -9.63 10.95 -10.36
C VAL A 29 -9.43 11.33 -8.88
N VAL A 30 -8.38 10.80 -8.25
CA VAL A 30 -8.05 11.10 -6.85
C VAL A 30 -7.77 12.59 -6.65
N ALA A 31 -6.90 13.18 -7.48
CA ALA A 31 -6.57 14.60 -7.39
C ALA A 31 -7.82 15.47 -7.54
N PHE A 32 -8.68 15.15 -8.51
CA PHE A 32 -9.93 15.86 -8.71
C PHE A 32 -10.87 15.76 -7.49
N ALA A 33 -11.02 14.56 -6.92
CA ALA A 33 -11.86 14.36 -5.74
C ALA A 33 -11.33 15.15 -4.52
N LEU A 34 -10.02 15.11 -4.27
CA LEU A 34 -9.39 15.81 -3.15
C LEU A 34 -9.35 17.34 -3.34
N GLU A 35 -9.36 17.84 -4.57
CA GLU A 35 -9.36 19.29 -4.84
C GLU A 35 -10.74 19.90 -4.57
N TYR A 36 -11.81 19.21 -4.95
CA TYR A 36 -13.18 19.74 -4.88
C TYR A 36 -14.05 19.11 -3.77
N HIS A 37 -13.44 18.37 -2.84
CA HIS A 37 -14.15 17.65 -1.77
C HIS A 37 -15.01 18.56 -0.88
N SER A 38 -14.58 19.80 -0.62
CA SER A 38 -15.28 20.71 0.29
C SER A 38 -16.65 21.14 -0.22
N THR A 39 -16.81 21.16 -1.55
CA THR A 39 -18.02 21.65 -2.21
C THR A 39 -18.85 20.50 -2.77
N CYS A 40 -18.18 19.48 -3.33
CA CYS A 40 -18.84 18.40 -4.08
C CYS A 40 -18.55 17.00 -3.51
N GLY A 41 -17.93 16.90 -2.33
CA GLY A 41 -17.45 15.61 -1.79
C GLY A 41 -18.54 14.56 -1.62
N GLU A 42 -19.74 14.98 -1.20
CA GLU A 42 -20.89 14.09 -0.99
C GLU A 42 -21.44 13.57 -2.31
N ASP A 43 -21.68 14.46 -3.28
CA ASP A 43 -22.12 14.10 -4.64
C ASP A 43 -21.11 13.19 -5.36
N PHE A 44 -19.81 13.42 -5.19
CA PHE A 44 -18.79 12.52 -5.70
C PHE A 44 -18.86 11.14 -5.05
N TRP A 45 -19.08 11.07 -3.74
CA TRP A 45 -19.23 9.79 -3.05
C TRP A 45 -20.46 9.03 -3.54
N GLU A 46 -21.61 9.71 -3.68
CA GLU A 46 -22.82 9.13 -4.26
C GLU A 46 -22.59 8.61 -5.67
N THR A 47 -21.86 9.38 -6.48
CA THR A 47 -21.46 8.97 -7.84
C THR A 47 -20.60 7.70 -7.81
N VAL A 48 -19.65 7.59 -6.87
CA VAL A 48 -18.83 6.39 -6.70
C VAL A 48 -19.68 5.18 -6.31
N LEU A 49 -20.57 5.32 -5.32
CA LEU A 49 -21.47 4.24 -4.91
C LEU A 49 -22.40 3.82 -6.05
N GLN A 50 -22.92 4.79 -6.81
CA GLN A 50 -23.77 4.54 -7.96
C GLN A 50 -23.03 3.80 -9.07
N GLU A 51 -21.78 4.16 -9.35
CA GLU A 51 -20.94 3.45 -10.32
C GLU A 51 -20.66 2.02 -9.86
N CYS A 52 -20.30 1.79 -8.59
CA CYS A 52 -20.13 0.44 -8.02
C CYS A 52 -21.38 -0.44 -8.21
N ARG A 53 -22.59 0.11 -7.96
CA ARG A 53 -23.86 -0.59 -8.17
C ARG A 53 -24.14 -0.87 -9.65
N THR A 54 -23.89 0.11 -10.52
CA THR A 54 -24.12 0.00 -11.96
C THR A 54 -23.21 -1.06 -12.58
N VAL A 55 -21.93 -1.05 -12.22
CA VAL A 55 -20.94 -2.03 -12.65
C VAL A 55 -21.28 -3.43 -12.12
N ARG A 56 -21.83 -3.57 -10.90
CA ARG A 56 -22.32 -4.87 -10.40
C ARG A 56 -23.33 -5.53 -11.34
N ALA A 57 -24.25 -4.75 -11.92
CA ALA A 57 -25.29 -5.25 -12.82
C ALA A 57 -24.80 -5.51 -14.25
N SER A 58 -23.70 -4.89 -14.66
CA SER A 58 -23.18 -4.99 -16.03
C SER A 58 -22.32 -6.24 -16.26
N VAL A 59 -22.67 -7.05 -17.27
CA VAL A 59 -21.89 -8.22 -17.70
C VAL A 59 -20.60 -7.78 -18.39
N GLY A 60 -19.46 -8.42 -18.06
CA GLY A 60 -18.15 -8.09 -18.65
C GLY A 60 -17.42 -6.90 -17.99
N SER A 61 -17.96 -6.37 -16.90
CA SER A 61 -17.42 -5.22 -16.17
C SER A 61 -16.53 -5.60 -14.96
N THR A 62 -16.22 -6.88 -14.79
CA THR A 62 -15.41 -7.43 -13.67
C THR A 62 -14.10 -6.67 -13.47
N ASN A 63 -13.47 -6.25 -14.57
CA ASN A 63 -12.24 -5.48 -14.54
C ASN A 63 -12.44 -4.04 -14.00
N MET A 64 -13.54 -3.39 -14.39
CA MET A 64 -13.88 -2.06 -13.88
C MET A 64 -14.15 -2.09 -12.37
N ARG A 65 -14.79 -3.16 -11.87
CA ARG A 65 -15.02 -3.36 -10.43
C ARG A 65 -13.72 -3.31 -9.64
N ILE A 66 -12.69 -3.99 -10.13
CA ILE A 66 -11.42 -4.00 -9.45
C ILE A 66 -10.69 -2.65 -9.59
N ASN A 67 -10.81 -1.95 -10.74
CA ASN A 67 -10.31 -0.58 -10.89
C ASN A 67 -10.88 0.36 -9.82
N LEU A 68 -12.19 0.31 -9.58
CA LEU A 68 -12.83 1.10 -8.53
C LEU A 68 -12.25 0.81 -7.15
N LEU A 69 -11.91 -0.45 -6.85
CA LEU A 69 -11.28 -0.82 -5.58
C LEU A 69 -9.88 -0.22 -5.41
N TYR A 70 -9.05 -0.23 -6.47
CA TYR A 70 -7.73 0.41 -6.45
C TYR A 70 -7.81 1.94 -6.39
N PHE A 71 -8.80 2.52 -7.05
CA PHE A 71 -9.11 3.94 -6.91
C PHE A 71 -9.47 4.29 -5.46
N LEU A 72 -10.34 3.50 -4.81
CA LEU A 72 -10.73 3.72 -3.41
C LEU A 72 -9.54 3.58 -2.44
N ASP A 73 -8.65 2.60 -2.66
CA ASP A 73 -7.39 2.48 -1.91
C ASP A 73 -6.56 3.77 -2.04
N SER A 74 -6.31 4.22 -3.27
CA SER A 74 -5.52 5.42 -3.53
C SER A 74 -6.16 6.69 -3.00
N LEU A 75 -7.50 6.81 -3.07
CA LEU A 75 -8.24 7.96 -2.56
C LEU A 75 -8.11 8.07 -1.04
N CYS A 76 -8.30 6.95 -0.34
CA CYS A 76 -8.22 6.93 1.11
C CYS A 76 -6.78 7.13 1.61
N GLU A 77 -5.80 6.56 0.92
CA GLU A 77 -4.38 6.77 1.22
C GLU A 77 -4.01 8.26 1.06
N ALA A 78 -4.37 8.89 -0.05
CA ALA A 78 -4.08 10.30 -0.29
C ALA A 78 -4.87 11.23 0.65
N SER A 79 -6.11 10.88 1.01
CA SER A 79 -6.89 11.59 2.03
C SER A 79 -6.21 11.51 3.40
N ALA A 80 -5.80 10.31 3.83
CA ALA A 80 -5.12 10.09 5.11
C ALA A 80 -3.76 10.81 5.19
N GLN A 81 -2.97 10.79 4.11
CA GLN A 81 -1.72 11.55 4.01
C GLN A 81 -1.97 13.06 4.11
N SER A 82 -3.03 13.55 3.46
CA SER A 82 -3.45 14.96 3.57
C SER A 82 -3.87 15.34 5.00
N ALA A 83 -4.44 14.40 5.77
CA ALA A 83 -4.79 14.60 7.17
C ALA A 83 -3.54 14.69 8.07
N SER A 84 -2.56 13.81 7.86
CA SER A 84 -1.29 13.81 8.59
C SER A 84 -0.52 15.12 8.37
N ASN A 85 -0.40 15.56 7.11
CA ASN A 85 0.29 16.80 6.73
C ASN A 85 -0.39 18.07 7.26
N GLN A 86 -1.68 18.02 7.62
CA GLN A 86 -2.38 19.14 8.25
C GLN A 86 -2.14 19.21 9.75
N ARG A 87 -2.01 18.05 10.42
CA ARG A 87 -1.77 17.98 11.86
C ARG A 87 -0.38 18.52 12.26
N SER A 88 0.57 18.51 11.32
CA SER A 88 1.93 19.04 11.50
C SER A 88 2.07 20.55 11.21
N LYS A 89 1.05 21.24 10.67
CA LYS A 89 1.11 22.68 10.40
C LYS A 89 0.65 23.54 11.60
N PRO A 90 1.40 24.58 12.01
CA PRO A 90 0.95 25.52 13.03
C PRO A 90 -0.29 26.31 12.58
N SER A 91 -1.18 26.62 13.52
CA SER A 91 -2.58 27.06 13.35
C SER A 91 -2.80 28.44 12.71
N SER A 92 -1.83 28.99 11.96
CA SER A 92 -1.87 30.36 11.44
C SER A 92 -2.31 30.49 9.98
N SER A 93 -2.66 29.39 9.29
CA SER A 93 -3.08 29.46 7.88
C SER A 93 -4.60 29.39 7.70
N THR A 94 -5.19 30.43 7.12
CA THR A 94 -6.61 30.59 6.79
C THR A 94 -7.07 29.83 5.52
N LYS A 95 -6.25 28.92 4.98
CA LYS A 95 -6.63 28.10 3.81
C LYS A 95 -7.43 26.87 4.24
N PRO A 96 -8.41 26.42 3.43
CA PRO A 96 -9.37 25.40 3.83
C PRO A 96 -8.67 24.10 4.22
N VAL A 97 -9.23 23.49 5.27
CA VAL A 97 -8.98 22.14 5.77
C VAL A 97 -9.15 21.20 4.59
N GLY A 98 -8.07 20.57 4.12
CA GLY A 98 -8.18 19.52 3.10
C GLY A 98 -9.01 18.34 3.61
N PRO A 99 -9.24 17.30 2.80
CA PRO A 99 -10.28 16.31 3.06
C PRO A 99 -10.11 15.53 4.36
N GLY A 100 -8.92 15.53 4.96
CA GLY A 100 -8.68 14.89 6.23
C GLY A 100 -9.04 13.40 6.15
N LEU A 101 -9.85 12.91 7.09
CA LEU A 101 -10.36 11.54 7.08
C LEU A 101 -11.74 11.42 6.39
N TYR A 102 -12.18 12.42 5.63
CA TYR A 102 -13.52 12.46 5.02
C TYR A 102 -13.85 11.20 4.20
N TYR A 103 -13.06 10.90 3.17
CA TYR A 103 -13.29 9.73 2.33
C TYR A 103 -13.02 8.41 3.07
N VAL A 104 -12.12 8.41 4.05
CA VAL A 104 -11.85 7.26 4.91
C VAL A 104 -13.09 6.88 5.73
N ASN A 105 -13.74 7.87 6.34
CA ASN A 105 -14.95 7.66 7.14
C ASN A 105 -16.12 7.16 6.29
N LEU A 106 -16.28 7.70 5.07
CA LEU A 106 -17.29 7.27 4.12
C LEU A 106 -17.05 5.83 3.66
N LEU A 107 -15.81 5.48 3.29
CA LEU A 107 -15.45 4.11 2.95
C LEU A 107 -15.71 3.16 4.12
N GLN A 108 -15.33 3.54 5.35
CA GLN A 108 -15.52 2.70 6.53
C GLN A 108 -17.00 2.43 6.86
N LYS A 109 -17.90 3.34 6.46
CA LYS A 109 -19.35 3.17 6.58
C LYS A 109 -19.89 2.19 5.54
N ASP A 110 -19.48 2.34 4.29
CA ASP A 110 -20.05 1.63 3.14
C ASP A 110 -19.23 0.40 2.69
N LEU A 111 -18.14 0.07 3.41
CA LEU A 111 -17.15 -0.96 3.05
C LEU A 111 -17.78 -2.31 2.69
N SER A 112 -18.66 -2.83 3.56
CA SER A 112 -19.29 -4.14 3.36
C SER A 112 -20.11 -4.18 2.07
N SER A 113 -20.88 -3.12 1.82
CA SER A 113 -21.71 -2.98 0.62
C SER A 113 -20.86 -2.86 -0.64
N ILE A 114 -19.79 -2.06 -0.59
CA ILE A 114 -18.86 -1.88 -1.73
C ILE A 114 -18.22 -3.22 -2.11
N ILE A 115 -17.75 -3.99 -1.12
CA ILE A 115 -17.10 -5.29 -1.39
C ILE A 115 -18.11 -6.29 -1.98
N GLU A 116 -19.35 -6.29 -1.51
CA GLU A 116 -20.41 -7.11 -2.12
C GLU A 116 -20.66 -6.74 -3.59
N TRP A 117 -20.58 -5.45 -3.94
CA TRP A 117 -20.80 -4.97 -5.31
C TRP A 117 -19.61 -5.24 -6.23
N VAL A 118 -18.39 -5.08 -5.72
CA VAL A 118 -17.14 -5.27 -6.47
C VAL A 118 -16.81 -6.75 -6.64
N VAL A 119 -17.09 -7.56 -5.59
CA VAL A 119 -16.77 -8.99 -5.51
C VAL A 119 -18.05 -9.78 -5.20
N PRO A 120 -18.97 -9.91 -6.17
CA PRO A 120 -20.21 -10.66 -5.95
C PRO A 120 -19.93 -12.15 -5.73
N GLU A 121 -20.92 -12.87 -5.20
CA GLU A 121 -20.90 -14.33 -4.98
C GLU A 121 -20.91 -15.16 -6.26
N SER A 122 -21.02 -14.52 -7.42
CA SER A 122 -20.94 -15.20 -8.71
C SER A 122 -19.51 -15.66 -9.03
N ARG A 123 -19.41 -16.62 -9.95
CA ARG A 123 -18.13 -17.13 -10.45
C ARG A 123 -17.19 -16.03 -10.97
N ASP A 124 -17.74 -14.93 -11.49
CA ASP A 124 -16.94 -13.79 -11.98
C ASP A 124 -16.30 -12.99 -10.83
N GLY A 125 -16.91 -13.00 -9.65
CA GLY A 125 -16.34 -12.37 -8.45
C GLY A 125 -15.10 -13.09 -7.94
N LEU A 126 -14.99 -14.41 -8.12
CA LEU A 126 -13.80 -15.19 -7.71
C LEU A 126 -12.50 -14.65 -8.29
N ILE A 127 -12.53 -14.19 -9.53
CA ILE A 127 -11.35 -13.64 -10.22
C ILE A 127 -10.86 -12.38 -9.49
N ASN A 128 -11.77 -11.63 -8.88
CA ASN A 128 -11.46 -10.43 -8.12
C ASN A 128 -11.14 -10.71 -6.64
N VAL A 129 -11.50 -11.87 -6.08
CA VAL A 129 -11.25 -12.19 -4.66
C VAL A 129 -9.77 -12.03 -4.31
N GLN A 130 -8.87 -12.58 -5.14
CA GLN A 130 -7.43 -12.49 -4.87
C GLN A 130 -6.92 -11.05 -4.85
N SER A 131 -7.44 -10.21 -5.75
CA SER A 131 -7.08 -8.79 -5.78
C SER A 131 -7.73 -8.01 -4.63
N ALA A 132 -8.98 -8.34 -4.27
CA ALA A 132 -9.68 -7.73 -3.15
C ALA A 132 -9.07 -8.10 -1.80
N MET A 133 -8.42 -9.26 -1.67
CA MET A 133 -7.66 -9.60 -0.46
C MET A 133 -6.47 -8.65 -0.21
N GLN A 134 -6.04 -7.86 -1.21
CA GLN A 134 -5.09 -6.77 -0.98
C GLN A 134 -5.67 -5.67 -0.09
N ALA A 135 -6.97 -5.65 0.18
CA ALA A 135 -7.59 -4.86 1.25
C ALA A 135 -6.95 -5.11 2.64
N LYS A 136 -6.22 -6.21 2.84
CA LYS A 136 -5.34 -6.42 4.00
C LYS A 136 -4.36 -5.24 4.19
N ASN A 137 -3.96 -4.58 3.11
CA ASN A 137 -3.10 -3.41 3.15
C ASN A 137 -3.76 -2.23 3.86
N TRP A 138 -5.09 -2.09 3.85
CA TRP A 138 -5.79 -1.06 4.64
C TRP A 138 -5.63 -1.25 6.14
N ARG A 139 -5.51 -2.50 6.59
CA ARG A 139 -5.19 -2.83 7.99
C ARG A 139 -3.77 -2.41 8.34
N MET A 140 -2.81 -2.79 7.50
CA MET A 140 -1.39 -2.48 7.71
C MET A 140 -1.13 -0.97 7.70
N LYS A 141 -1.73 -0.25 6.76
CA LYS A 141 -1.65 1.21 6.64
C LYS A 141 -2.46 1.97 7.71
N ARG A 142 -3.17 1.27 8.60
CA ARG A 142 -4.08 1.84 9.62
C ARG A 142 -5.09 2.85 9.05
N ILE A 143 -5.52 2.65 7.80
CA ILE A 143 -6.48 3.53 7.13
C ILE A 143 -7.89 3.23 7.63
N LEU A 144 -8.23 1.95 7.84
CA LEU A 144 -9.54 1.50 8.30
C LEU A 144 -9.43 0.75 9.63
N ASP A 145 -10.54 0.71 10.38
CA ASP A 145 -10.66 -0.12 11.59
C ASP A 145 -10.29 -1.59 11.30
N PRO A 146 -9.25 -2.15 11.97
CA PRO A 146 -8.80 -3.52 11.76
C PRO A 146 -9.92 -4.56 11.85
N LYS A 147 -10.87 -4.38 12.77
CA LYS A 147 -11.97 -5.35 12.97
C LYS A 147 -12.89 -5.43 11.75
N LYS A 148 -13.19 -4.27 11.13
CA LYS A 148 -14.00 -4.20 9.91
C LYS A 148 -13.29 -4.85 8.73
N VAL A 149 -11.98 -4.60 8.60
CA VAL A 149 -11.18 -5.21 7.53
C VAL A 149 -11.11 -6.73 7.69
N GLU A 150 -10.92 -7.24 8.91
CA GLU A 150 -10.88 -8.67 9.19
C GLU A 150 -12.22 -9.37 8.89
N ALA A 151 -13.35 -8.76 9.26
CA ALA A 151 -14.68 -9.29 8.93
C ALA A 151 -14.89 -9.42 7.41
N VAL A 152 -14.45 -8.44 6.63
CA VAL A 152 -14.51 -8.47 5.17
C VAL A 152 -13.62 -9.55 4.58
N ILE A 153 -12.38 -9.68 5.09
CA ILE A 153 -11.45 -10.72 4.62
C ILE A 153 -12.00 -12.12 4.91
N ALA A 154 -12.55 -12.34 6.11
CA ALA A 154 -13.17 -13.61 6.47
C ALA A 154 -14.34 -13.96 5.54
N SER A 155 -15.23 -12.99 5.26
CA SER A 155 -16.34 -13.16 4.31
C SER A 155 -15.86 -13.50 2.90
N LEU A 156 -14.78 -12.87 2.42
CA LEU A 156 -14.19 -13.17 1.12
C LEU A 156 -13.56 -14.58 1.05
N GLN A 157 -12.93 -15.03 2.15
CA GLN A 157 -12.34 -16.38 2.25
C GLN A 157 -13.42 -17.46 2.28
N GLU A 158 -14.47 -17.27 3.06
CA GLU A 158 -15.63 -18.15 3.10
C GLU A 158 -16.28 -18.26 1.73
N ARG A 159 -16.52 -17.13 1.05
CA ARG A 159 -17.05 -17.09 -0.32
C ARG A 159 -16.17 -17.87 -1.29
N ARG A 160 -14.85 -17.73 -1.20
CA ARG A 160 -13.90 -18.49 -2.04
C ARG A 160 -14.05 -20.00 -1.79
N ALA A 161 -14.09 -20.42 -0.54
CA ALA A 161 -14.24 -21.82 -0.17
C ALA A 161 -15.57 -22.41 -0.68
N SER A 162 -16.67 -21.69 -0.48
CA SER A 162 -18.01 -22.10 -0.92
C SER A 162 -18.09 -22.32 -2.44
N ILE A 163 -17.56 -21.40 -3.25
CA ILE A 163 -17.62 -21.55 -4.71
C ILE A 163 -16.65 -22.64 -5.20
N GLN A 164 -15.50 -22.81 -4.54
CA GLN A 164 -14.59 -23.93 -4.83
C GLN A 164 -15.23 -25.29 -4.55
N ALA A 165 -15.99 -25.41 -3.45
CA ALA A 165 -16.73 -26.63 -3.11
C ALA A 165 -17.82 -26.94 -4.16
N ILE A 166 -18.57 -25.92 -4.62
CA ILE A 166 -19.57 -26.08 -5.70
C ILE A 166 -18.92 -26.59 -7.00
N ASN A 167 -17.74 -26.05 -7.36
CA ASN A 167 -17.03 -26.49 -8.57
C ASN A 167 -16.49 -27.93 -8.44
N ALA A 168 -16.07 -28.34 -7.25
CA ALA A 168 -15.58 -29.70 -7.00
C ALA A 168 -16.70 -30.76 -7.11
N GLN A 169 -17.95 -30.39 -6.79
CA GLN A 169 -19.10 -31.28 -6.88
C GLN A 169 -19.64 -31.45 -8.31
N ASN A 170 -19.40 -30.49 -9.21
CA ASN A 170 -19.92 -30.52 -10.60
C ASN A 170 -18.84 -30.23 -11.66
N PRO A 171 -17.89 -31.15 -11.88
CA PRO A 171 -16.78 -30.94 -12.82
C PRO A 171 -17.20 -30.97 -14.30
N SER A 172 -18.34 -31.56 -14.66
CA SER A 172 -18.74 -31.84 -16.05
C SER A 172 -19.40 -30.67 -16.79
N ASN A 173 -19.86 -29.62 -16.10
CA ASN A 173 -20.55 -28.46 -16.71
C ASN A 173 -19.66 -27.21 -16.89
N GLY A 174 -18.39 -27.25 -16.46
CA GLY A 174 -17.57 -26.05 -16.25
C GLY A 174 -16.84 -25.47 -17.46
N ILE A 175 -16.59 -26.26 -18.51
CA ILE A 175 -15.63 -25.87 -19.57
C ILE A 175 -16.30 -25.15 -20.76
N LYS A 176 -17.56 -25.46 -21.08
CA LYS A 176 -18.22 -24.96 -22.30
C LYS A 176 -18.91 -23.60 -22.14
N SER A 177 -19.33 -23.21 -20.94
CA SER A 177 -20.11 -21.97 -20.71
C SER A 177 -19.26 -20.72 -20.43
N SER A 178 -17.98 -20.86 -20.06
CA SER A 178 -17.18 -19.73 -19.57
C SER A 178 -16.53 -18.90 -20.68
N HIS A 179 -16.13 -19.54 -21.78
CA HIS A 179 -15.46 -18.86 -22.89
C HIS A 179 -16.45 -18.08 -23.78
N GLU A 180 -17.75 -18.37 -23.69
CA GLU A 180 -18.80 -17.59 -24.36
C GLU A 180 -19.09 -16.25 -23.68
N ARG A 181 -18.73 -16.07 -22.40
CA ARG A 181 -19.13 -14.87 -21.62
C ARG A 181 -18.13 -13.73 -21.64
N ILE A 182 -16.85 -13.99 -21.88
CA ILE A 182 -15.82 -12.94 -21.92
C ILE A 182 -15.20 -12.95 -23.31
N SER A 183 -15.38 -11.85 -24.04
CA SER A 183 -14.78 -11.68 -25.35
C SER A 183 -13.25 -11.74 -25.24
N ARG A 184 -12.58 -12.28 -26.27
CA ARG A 184 -11.11 -12.30 -26.35
C ARG A 184 -10.49 -10.91 -26.09
N SER A 185 -11.13 -9.84 -26.58
CA SER A 185 -10.66 -8.47 -26.33
C SER A 185 -10.76 -8.05 -24.87
N GLN A 186 -11.81 -8.47 -24.16
CA GLN A 186 -11.98 -8.24 -22.73
C GLN A 186 -10.97 -9.05 -21.91
N ALA A 187 -10.70 -10.30 -22.31
CA ALA A 187 -9.68 -11.13 -21.68
C ALA A 187 -8.27 -10.52 -21.83
N MET A 188 -7.90 -10.09 -23.04
CA MET A 188 -6.60 -9.42 -23.27
C MET A 188 -6.49 -8.10 -22.49
N ARG A 189 -7.56 -7.30 -22.43
CA ARG A 189 -7.59 -6.09 -21.61
C ARG A 189 -7.36 -6.42 -20.13
N ARG A 190 -8.02 -7.46 -19.61
CA ARG A 190 -7.85 -7.90 -18.22
C ARG A 190 -6.39 -8.28 -17.93
N ILE A 191 -5.76 -9.03 -18.84
CA ILE A 191 -4.36 -9.46 -18.70
C ILE A 191 -3.43 -8.24 -18.65
N GLU A 192 -3.60 -7.29 -19.58
CA GLU A 192 -2.75 -6.09 -19.61
C GLU A 192 -2.94 -5.22 -18.36
N GLU A 193 -4.18 -5.06 -17.90
CA GLU A 193 -4.45 -4.32 -16.68
C GLU A 193 -3.93 -5.02 -15.42
N ASP A 194 -3.98 -6.35 -15.35
CA ASP A 194 -3.34 -7.09 -14.26
C ASP A 194 -1.81 -7.01 -14.33
N ARG A 195 -1.22 -6.94 -15.52
CA ARG A 195 0.22 -6.67 -15.71
C ARG A 195 0.57 -5.31 -15.14
N GLU A 196 -0.23 -4.28 -15.44
CA GLU A 196 0.00 -2.93 -14.92
C GLU A 196 -0.15 -2.87 -13.39
N ARG A 197 -1.14 -3.57 -12.80
CA ARG A 197 -1.26 -3.65 -11.33
C ARG A 197 -0.05 -4.29 -10.66
N HIS A 198 0.46 -5.38 -11.21
CA HIS A 198 1.63 -6.06 -10.66
C HIS A 198 2.88 -5.20 -10.77
N LYS A 199 3.02 -4.48 -11.89
CA LYS A 199 4.08 -3.49 -12.07
C LYS A 199 4.00 -2.42 -10.98
N LEU A 200 2.83 -1.81 -10.75
CA LEU A 200 2.65 -0.81 -9.70
C LEU A 200 2.90 -1.37 -8.28
N LEU A 201 2.50 -2.62 -8.02
CA LEU A 201 2.79 -3.28 -6.75
C LEU A 201 4.30 -3.45 -6.52
N ARG A 202 5.04 -3.80 -7.57
CA ARG A 202 6.51 -3.92 -7.53
C ARG A 202 7.17 -2.55 -7.38
N GLU A 203 6.69 -1.54 -8.08
CA GLU A 203 7.18 -0.15 -7.98
C GLU A 203 7.00 0.42 -6.57
N ARG A 204 5.89 0.10 -5.88
CA ARG A 204 5.67 0.55 -4.50
C ARG A 204 6.46 -0.24 -3.46
N ARG A 205 6.89 -1.46 -3.76
CA ARG A 205 7.50 -2.37 -2.77
C ARG A 205 8.84 -1.88 -2.24
N TRP A 206 9.63 -1.20 -3.07
CA TRP A 206 10.96 -0.69 -2.70
C TRP A 206 10.92 0.77 -2.23
N VAL A 207 9.75 1.40 -2.17
CA VAL A 207 9.61 2.75 -1.63
C VAL A 207 9.66 2.68 -0.11
N GLN A 208 10.71 3.22 0.47
CA GLN A 208 10.81 3.36 1.92
C GLN A 208 10.01 4.58 2.37
N GLN A 209 8.98 4.35 3.19
CA GLN A 209 8.22 5.44 3.81
C GLN A 209 9.06 5.99 4.96
N VAL A 210 9.51 7.23 4.84
CA VAL A 210 10.14 7.95 5.94
C VAL A 210 9.05 8.79 6.60
N ASP A 211 8.78 8.55 7.89
CA ASP A 211 7.95 9.43 8.69
C ASP A 211 8.67 10.76 8.85
N ARG A 212 8.38 11.69 7.93
CA ARG A 212 8.98 13.01 7.93
C ARG A 212 8.42 13.82 9.11
N SER A 213 9.07 13.72 10.27
CA SER A 213 8.96 14.77 11.28
C SER A 213 9.69 16.00 10.75
N ASP A 214 8.99 17.09 10.53
CA ASP A 214 9.62 18.36 10.15
C ASP A 214 10.52 18.86 11.30
N SER A 215 11.84 18.70 11.15
CA SER A 215 12.79 19.71 11.62
C SER A 215 14.04 19.86 10.74
N THR A 216 14.26 18.97 9.77
CA THR A 216 15.42 19.04 8.87
C THR A 216 15.00 19.04 7.42
N GLN A 217 15.32 20.14 6.74
CA GLN A 217 15.30 20.27 5.28
C GLN A 217 16.06 19.10 4.64
N PRO A 218 15.65 18.63 3.43
CA PRO A 218 16.39 17.59 2.73
C PRO A 218 17.72 18.20 2.30
N THR A 219 18.79 17.92 3.05
CA THR A 219 20.12 18.28 2.58
C THR A 219 20.56 17.15 1.68
N LEU A 220 20.48 17.36 0.36
CA LEU A 220 21.09 16.48 -0.65
C LEU A 220 22.62 16.57 -0.54
N ALA A 221 23.17 16.15 0.59
CA ALA A 221 24.59 16.24 0.90
C ALA A 221 25.05 14.95 1.59
N VAL A 222 24.93 13.81 0.91
CA VAL A 222 25.57 12.53 1.33
C VAL A 222 26.45 11.96 0.20
N LEU A 223 26.88 12.78 -0.77
CA LEU A 223 27.80 12.34 -1.84
C LEU A 223 29.17 13.03 -1.81
N LEU A 224 29.59 13.62 -0.68
CA LEU A 224 30.95 14.16 -0.50
C LEU A 224 31.69 13.40 0.61
N PRO A 225 32.85 12.77 0.35
CA PRO A 225 33.54 11.93 1.34
C PRO A 225 34.19 12.67 2.52
N ASN A 226 33.99 13.98 2.72
CA ASN A 226 34.89 14.77 3.57
C ASN A 226 34.24 15.88 4.43
N SER A 227 33.08 15.62 5.04
CA SER A 227 32.59 16.49 6.11
C SER A 227 31.96 15.67 7.24
N LEU A 228 32.82 15.24 8.18
CA LEU A 228 32.40 14.76 9.49
C LEU A 228 31.70 15.91 10.25
N PRO A 229 30.46 15.75 10.72
CA PRO A 229 29.91 16.64 11.73
C PRO A 229 30.65 16.42 13.07
N PRO A 230 30.72 17.44 13.96
CA PRO A 230 31.39 17.28 15.24
C PRO A 230 30.65 16.24 16.08
N ILE A 231 31.35 15.15 16.40
CA ILE A 231 30.90 14.12 17.31
C ILE A 231 30.70 14.77 18.69
N ALA A 232 29.45 14.98 19.09
CA ALA A 232 29.11 15.13 20.49
C ALA A 232 29.39 13.78 21.17
N VAL A 233 30.45 13.73 21.98
CA VAL A 233 30.86 12.57 22.74
C VAL A 233 29.79 12.23 23.77
N SER A 234 28.87 11.33 23.42
CA SER A 234 28.09 10.57 24.40
C SER A 234 28.97 9.41 24.88
N LYS A 235 29.54 9.56 26.07
CA LYS A 235 30.26 8.48 26.77
C LYS A 235 29.28 7.37 27.14
N SER A 236 29.24 6.30 26.35
CA SER A 236 28.86 4.98 26.84
C SER A 236 29.34 3.91 25.84
N MET A 237 30.53 3.36 26.09
CA MET A 237 30.92 2.06 25.53
C MET A 237 30.15 0.95 26.26
N PRO A 238 29.83 -0.17 25.59
CA PRO A 238 29.34 -1.37 26.26
C PRO A 238 30.48 -2.07 27.00
N PRO A 239 30.29 -2.60 28.23
CA PRO A 239 31.31 -3.39 28.88
C PRO A 239 31.47 -4.74 28.19
N THR A 240 32.73 -5.15 28.03
CA THR A 240 33.14 -6.49 27.61
C THR A 240 32.79 -7.53 28.70
N PRO A 241 32.47 -8.80 28.32
CA PRO A 241 32.09 -9.82 29.29
C PRO A 241 33.33 -10.60 29.73
N SER A 242 33.81 -10.39 30.96
CA SER A 242 34.59 -11.37 31.71
C SER A 242 34.67 -10.98 33.19
N ASP A 243 34.28 -11.94 34.04
CA ASP A 243 34.56 -12.05 35.47
C ASP A 243 33.94 -11.03 36.44
N ALA A 244 32.72 -11.33 36.91
CA ALA A 244 32.36 -11.21 38.32
C ALA A 244 31.08 -12.01 38.61
N MET A 245 31.28 -13.24 39.07
CA MET A 245 30.30 -13.99 39.84
C MET A 245 30.25 -13.33 41.22
N ASP A 246 29.17 -12.62 41.58
CA ASP A 246 28.74 -12.56 42.97
C ASP A 246 27.26 -12.20 43.08
N THR A 247 26.61 -12.88 44.02
CA THR A 247 25.18 -12.90 44.29
C THR A 247 24.75 -11.66 45.07
N ASP A 248 23.70 -10.94 44.62
CA ASP A 248 22.63 -10.53 45.55
C ASP A 248 21.35 -10.11 44.81
N GLU A 249 20.24 -10.53 45.39
CA GLU A 249 18.88 -10.39 44.90
C GLU A 249 18.30 -9.08 45.45
N THR A 250 18.21 -8.02 44.63
CA THR A 250 17.32 -6.90 44.94
C THR A 250 16.63 -6.37 43.68
N ALA A 251 15.32 -6.58 43.63
CA ALA A 251 14.42 -6.06 42.61
C ALA A 251 14.47 -4.52 42.59
N ARG A 252 14.93 -3.94 41.48
CA ARG A 252 14.72 -2.53 41.16
C ARG A 252 14.22 -2.42 39.73
N ALA A 253 12.96 -1.99 39.62
CA ALA A 253 12.27 -1.67 38.39
C ALA A 253 13.11 -0.71 37.52
N GLY A 254 13.67 -1.23 36.44
CA GLY A 254 14.33 -0.46 35.40
C GLY A 254 13.28 0.12 34.46
N SER A 255 13.07 1.43 34.57
CA SER A 255 12.26 2.23 33.66
C SER A 255 12.84 2.16 32.25
N ASP A 256 12.19 1.40 31.39
CA ASP A 256 12.39 1.43 29.94
C ASP A 256 11.78 2.73 29.39
N SER A 257 12.44 3.85 29.63
CA SER A 257 12.04 5.16 29.15
C SER A 257 12.84 5.52 27.90
N ARG A 258 12.69 4.74 26.82
CA ARG A 258 12.92 5.29 25.48
C ARG A 258 11.82 6.33 25.23
N PRO A 259 12.14 7.61 24.97
CA PRO A 259 11.12 8.60 24.66
C PRO A 259 10.37 8.12 23.41
N GLN A 260 9.08 7.81 23.58
CA GLN A 260 8.15 7.30 22.57
C GLN A 260 7.87 8.29 21.41
N ASN A 261 8.71 9.31 21.23
CA ASN A 261 8.50 10.42 20.30
C ASN A 261 9.82 10.95 19.69
N SER A 262 10.90 10.15 19.63
CA SER A 262 12.01 10.48 18.74
C SER A 262 11.57 10.17 17.31
N PRO A 263 11.65 11.12 16.37
CA PRO A 263 11.33 10.83 14.99
C PRO A 263 12.28 9.76 14.43
N GLN A 264 11.71 8.69 13.89
CA GLN A 264 12.49 7.58 13.35
C GLN A 264 13.25 8.10 12.13
N LEU A 265 14.58 8.05 12.17
CA LEU A 265 15.39 8.52 11.05
C LEU A 265 15.20 7.55 9.87
N ALA A 266 15.30 8.07 8.64
CA ALA A 266 15.25 7.24 7.44
C ALA A 266 16.23 6.05 7.51
N ILE A 267 17.42 6.29 8.07
CA ILE A 267 18.46 5.28 8.27
C ILE A 267 18.07 4.20 9.28
N ASP A 268 17.28 4.54 10.31
CA ASP A 268 16.81 3.56 11.30
C ASP A 268 15.76 2.63 10.65
N ILE A 269 14.92 3.18 9.77
CA ILE A 269 13.93 2.41 9.00
C ILE A 269 14.63 1.52 7.96
N GLU A 270 15.70 2.00 7.34
CA GLU A 270 16.53 1.22 6.40
C GLU A 270 17.25 0.09 7.07
N PHE A 271 17.90 0.37 8.20
CA PHE A 271 18.58 -0.65 8.95
C PHE A 271 17.61 -1.72 9.46
N GLU A 272 16.48 -1.35 10.06
CA GLU A 272 15.51 -2.33 10.58
C GLU A 272 14.93 -3.20 9.46
N ASN A 273 14.55 -2.58 8.33
CA ASN A 273 14.04 -3.32 7.17
C ASN A 273 15.10 -4.26 6.59
N ALA A 274 16.34 -3.79 6.44
CA ALA A 274 17.44 -4.60 5.94
C ALA A 274 17.72 -5.75 6.89
N TRP A 275 17.72 -5.51 8.20
CA TRP A 275 17.92 -6.51 9.24
C TRP A 275 16.83 -7.58 9.23
N GLU A 276 15.55 -7.19 9.19
CA GLU A 276 14.42 -8.13 9.12
C GLU A 276 14.40 -8.96 7.83
N THR A 277 14.98 -8.44 6.74
CA THR A 277 15.01 -9.10 5.43
C THR A 277 16.37 -9.70 5.09
N THR A 278 17.34 -9.63 6.01
CA THR A 278 18.67 -10.21 5.82
C THR A 278 18.50 -11.72 5.69
N SER A 279 18.86 -12.25 4.53
CA SER A 279 18.94 -13.70 4.29
C SER A 279 20.33 -14.21 4.67
N ASP A 280 20.42 -15.50 4.98
CA ASP A 280 21.70 -16.17 5.15
C ASP A 280 22.55 -16.05 3.87
N TRP A 281 23.86 -15.93 4.08
CA TRP A 281 24.86 -15.91 3.02
C TRP A 281 24.76 -17.19 2.17
N ASN A 282 24.68 -17.04 0.85
CA ASN A 282 24.46 -18.14 -0.08
C ASN A 282 25.44 -18.13 -1.27
N GLU A 283 25.25 -19.06 -2.21
CA GLU A 283 26.12 -19.22 -3.38
C GLU A 283 26.10 -17.96 -4.28
N ASP A 284 24.95 -17.31 -4.49
CA ASP A 284 24.87 -16.10 -5.30
C ASP A 284 25.68 -14.95 -4.68
N ASP A 285 25.77 -14.89 -3.35
CA ASP A 285 26.60 -13.89 -2.64
C ASP A 285 28.11 -14.16 -2.83
N ILE A 286 28.51 -15.44 -2.80
CA ILE A 286 29.89 -15.85 -3.11
C ILE A 286 30.25 -15.46 -4.55
N ASP A 287 29.34 -15.68 -5.48
CA ASP A 287 29.51 -15.37 -6.90
C ASP A 287 29.65 -13.88 -7.11
N ALA A 288 28.79 -13.08 -6.48
CA ALA A 288 28.85 -11.62 -6.53
C ALA A 288 30.18 -11.07 -6.00
N VAL A 289 30.65 -11.54 -4.84
CA VAL A 289 31.94 -11.13 -4.27
C VAL A 289 33.11 -11.56 -5.17
N TYR A 290 33.04 -12.76 -5.73
CA TYR A 290 34.08 -13.26 -6.62
C TYR A 290 34.15 -12.47 -7.93
N GLU A 291 33.00 -12.15 -8.53
CA GLU A 291 32.91 -11.28 -9.71
C GLU A 291 33.46 -9.88 -9.43
N GLU A 292 33.11 -9.28 -8.29
CA GLU A 292 33.64 -7.98 -7.89
C GLU A 292 35.16 -8.03 -7.69
N TYR A 293 35.67 -9.07 -7.04
CA TYR A 293 37.10 -9.28 -6.85
C TYR A 293 37.84 -9.41 -8.20
N MET A 294 37.27 -10.12 -9.18
CA MET A 294 37.82 -10.23 -10.54
C MET A 294 37.88 -8.91 -11.29
N LEU A 295 36.91 -8.02 -11.06
CA LEU A 295 36.92 -6.68 -11.62
C LEU A 295 37.99 -5.79 -10.95
N CYS A 296 38.15 -5.88 -9.63
CA CYS A 296 39.09 -5.06 -8.88
C CYS A 296 40.55 -5.51 -9.01
N PHE A 297 40.81 -6.82 -9.08
CA PHE A 297 42.15 -7.41 -9.07
C PHE A 297 42.38 -8.41 -10.22
N PRO A 298 42.36 -7.94 -11.48
CA PRO A 298 42.52 -8.79 -12.64
C PRO A 298 43.85 -9.56 -12.59
N GLY A 299 43.79 -10.88 -12.79
CA GLY A 299 44.97 -11.75 -12.85
C GLY A 299 45.46 -12.34 -11.53
N THR A 300 44.80 -12.05 -10.40
CA THR A 300 45.15 -12.59 -9.07
C THR A 300 44.19 -13.64 -8.54
N ALA A 301 43.35 -14.21 -9.42
CA ALA A 301 42.19 -15.03 -9.04
C ALA A 301 42.45 -16.08 -7.95
N PRO A 302 41.98 -15.85 -6.70
CA PRO A 302 41.97 -16.89 -5.69
C PRO A 302 40.95 -17.96 -6.11
N LYS A 303 41.04 -19.16 -5.53
CA LYS A 303 40.02 -20.18 -5.77
C LYS A 303 38.69 -19.68 -5.17
N LYS A 304 37.61 -19.78 -5.95
CA LYS A 304 36.24 -19.49 -5.48
C LYS A 304 36.00 -20.26 -4.17
N PRO A 305 35.66 -19.57 -3.06
CA PRO A 305 35.38 -20.27 -1.80
C PRO A 305 34.15 -21.17 -1.98
N LEU A 306 34.19 -22.34 -1.36
CA LEU A 306 33.03 -23.24 -1.31
C LEU A 306 32.04 -22.70 -0.25
N PRO A 307 30.72 -22.88 -0.47
CA PRO A 307 29.70 -22.46 0.48
C PRO A 307 29.83 -23.13 1.86
#